data_AF-A0A2M8EN40-F1
#
_entry.id   AF-A0A2M8EN40-F1
#
_cell.length_a   1.000
_cell.length_b   1.000
_cell.length_c   1.000
_cell.angle_alpha   90.00
_cell.angle_beta   90.00
_cell.angle_gamma   90.00
#
_symmetry.space_group_name_H-M   'P 1'
#
loop_
_entity.id
_entity.type
_entity.pdbx_description
1 polymer ?
#
loop_
_entity_poly.entity_id
_entity_poly.type
_entity_poly.pdbx_seq_one_letter_code
_entity_poly.pdbx_strand_id
1 'polypeptide(L)'
;MNPEKYNPTQKKINKAEGMMTEEQREASEIRAEYYEQEQPPWEDFTEKIDENFVRKKPSPEVIKTMNQSLRELGQAFEGSDLNWHLDGALNISLMNGAGENPEKYIGEHKDVDISVEKGELEALEAQLLKNGYGLFLSRTEDKTKNKIMRRASFRDFAESDAEHILIAAIDKNGKIRRDKALNFVDVHIIQKDETGKPLGVSGTPIPEKWVQPQPLEFQGRQINISHSGKVLYYKLHQGRNYDVTDAEKLIETGKITEEDIDDIEKVHEDEFKANVERGRKIFEGFANQIRPQMNAEEIFNLMQSQPEFQKREDMTEGLKKLAEKIAGSKDKSVDNILAVAISLFGVEEKNNQKRQELNRMRQKVKDVKEIERIRGELKK
;
A
#
# COMPACT_ATOMS: atom_id res chain seq x y z
N MET A 1 -10.60 -8.56 22.21
CA MET A 1 -9.91 -8.18 23.46
C MET A 1 -8.55 -7.65 23.05
N ASN A 2 -8.23 -6.39 23.32
CA ASN A 2 -6.86 -5.89 23.15
C ASN A 2 -5.96 -6.66 24.15
N PRO A 3 -4.88 -7.32 23.73
CA PRO A 3 -3.87 -7.74 24.68
C PRO A 3 -3.34 -6.48 25.37
N GLU A 4 -3.50 -6.39 26.69
CA GLU A 4 -2.88 -5.31 27.47
C GLU A 4 -1.38 -5.30 27.14
N LYS A 5 -0.87 -4.16 26.63
CA LYS A 5 0.57 -3.96 26.44
C LYS A 5 1.26 -4.23 27.78
N TYR A 6 1.95 -5.35 27.87
CA TYR A 6 2.68 -5.72 29.07
C TYR A 6 3.82 -4.72 29.29
N ASN A 7 3.65 -3.86 30.29
CA ASN A 7 4.69 -2.96 30.76
C ASN A 7 5.37 -3.58 31.99
N PRO A 8 6.61 -4.09 31.89
CA PRO A 8 7.30 -4.66 33.04
C PRO A 8 7.54 -3.60 34.11
N THR A 9 7.28 -3.96 35.38
CA THR A 9 7.60 -3.10 36.52
C THR A 9 9.11 -2.86 36.64
N GLN A 10 9.53 -1.70 37.16
CA GLN A 10 10.96 -1.39 37.41
C GLN A 10 11.72 -2.51 38.14
N LYS A 11 11.07 -3.17 39.11
CA LYS A 11 11.66 -4.30 39.85
C LYS A 11 12.00 -5.51 38.94
N LYS A 12 11.19 -5.76 37.90
CA LYS A 12 11.43 -6.81 36.91
C LYS A 12 12.53 -6.41 35.92
N ILE A 13 12.58 -5.13 35.55
CA ILE A 13 13.66 -4.57 34.71
C ILE A 13 15.00 -4.72 35.44
N ASN A 14 15.11 -4.20 36.66
CA ASN A 14 16.34 -4.30 37.46
C ASN A 14 16.77 -5.75 37.71
N LYS A 15 15.81 -6.68 37.88
CA LYS A 15 16.11 -8.11 38.04
C LYS A 15 16.69 -8.70 36.74
N ALA A 16 16.12 -8.34 35.58
CA ALA A 16 16.63 -8.80 34.29
C ALA A 16 18.02 -8.23 33.99
N GLU A 17 18.23 -6.93 34.22
CA GLU A 17 19.53 -6.25 34.04
C GLU A 17 20.61 -6.77 35.01
N GLY A 18 20.21 -7.19 36.21
CA GLY A 18 21.11 -7.83 37.19
C GLY A 18 21.51 -9.26 36.83
N MET A 19 20.82 -9.88 35.85
CA MET A 19 21.14 -11.22 35.34
C MET A 19 21.95 -11.17 34.04
N MET A 20 22.15 -9.99 33.47
CA MET A 20 22.93 -9.81 32.23
C MET A 20 24.43 -9.85 32.53
N THR A 21 25.19 -10.45 31.61
CA THR A 21 26.64 -10.25 31.54
C THR A 21 26.95 -8.80 31.14
N GLU A 22 28.18 -8.35 31.39
CA GLU A 22 28.60 -7.00 30.98
C GLU A 22 28.44 -6.79 29.46
N GLU A 23 28.84 -7.80 28.67
CA GLU A 23 28.64 -7.80 27.21
C GLU A 23 27.17 -7.70 26.80
N GLN A 24 26.26 -8.35 27.54
CA GLN A 24 24.82 -8.26 27.28
C GLN A 24 24.25 -6.88 27.65
N ARG A 25 24.78 -6.25 28.70
CA ARG A 25 24.40 -4.90 29.13
C ARG A 25 24.86 -3.88 28.10
N GLU A 26 26.12 -3.90 27.70
CA GLU A 26 26.67 -3.02 26.64
C GLU A 26 25.88 -3.18 25.33
N ALA A 27 25.61 -4.42 24.91
CA ALA A 27 24.80 -4.67 23.72
C ALA A 27 23.35 -4.17 23.86
N SER A 28 22.79 -4.15 25.08
CA SER A 28 21.46 -3.61 25.34
C SER A 28 21.43 -2.09 25.28
N GLU A 29 22.43 -1.43 25.86
CA GLU A 29 22.58 0.03 25.81
C GLU A 29 22.75 0.52 24.37
N ILE A 30 23.60 -0.16 23.59
CA ILE A 30 23.79 0.14 22.16
C ILE A 30 22.49 -0.03 21.36
N ARG A 31 21.70 -1.09 21.62
CA ARG A 31 20.40 -1.27 20.96
C ARG A 31 19.41 -0.18 21.36
N ALA A 32 19.45 0.28 22.61
CA ALA A 32 18.60 1.38 23.07
C ALA A 32 19.00 2.71 22.41
N GLU A 33 20.30 2.97 22.21
CA GLU A 33 20.81 4.14 21.48
C GLU A 33 20.26 4.22 20.04
N TYR A 34 20.18 3.07 19.35
CA TYR A 34 19.70 2.99 17.98
C TYR A 34 18.21 2.61 17.84
N TYR A 35 17.45 2.67 18.92
CA TYR A 35 16.02 2.36 18.89
C TYR A 35 15.21 3.38 18.09
N GLU A 36 15.52 4.68 18.23
CA GLU A 36 14.96 5.76 17.40
C GLU A 36 16.10 6.52 16.73
N GLN A 37 15.99 6.75 15.42
CA GLN A 37 17.05 7.36 14.61
C GLN A 37 16.45 8.43 13.69
N GLU A 38 17.03 9.62 13.69
CA GLU A 38 16.61 10.70 12.79
C GLU A 38 17.20 10.54 11.39
N GLN A 39 16.36 10.70 10.38
CA GLN A 39 16.77 10.78 8.98
C GLN A 39 16.34 12.11 8.36
N PRO A 40 17.12 12.65 7.41
CA PRO A 40 16.70 13.82 6.66
C PRO A 40 15.36 13.55 5.94
N PRO A 41 14.59 14.61 5.63
CA PRO A 41 13.39 14.45 4.82
C PRO A 41 13.73 13.81 3.48
N TRP A 42 12.82 12.99 2.96
CA TRP A 42 12.95 12.41 1.63
C TRP A 42 12.74 13.47 0.55
N GLU A 43 13.44 13.32 -0.56
CA GLU A 43 13.26 14.18 -1.73
C GLU A 43 11.81 14.10 -2.26
N ASP A 44 11.31 15.23 -2.76
CA ASP A 44 9.99 15.27 -3.38
C ASP A 44 10.06 14.63 -4.76
N PHE A 45 9.39 13.48 -4.89
CA PHE A 45 9.36 12.74 -6.15
C PHE A 45 8.53 13.41 -7.24
N THR A 46 7.71 14.41 -6.92
CA THR A 46 6.96 15.15 -7.96
C THR A 46 7.89 15.82 -8.96
N GLU A 47 9.13 16.17 -8.57
CA GLU A 47 10.16 16.67 -9.47
C GLU A 47 10.63 15.64 -10.52
N LYS A 48 10.32 14.35 -10.33
CA LYS A 48 10.65 13.25 -11.24
C LYS A 48 9.52 12.89 -12.19
N ILE A 49 8.40 13.61 -12.10
CA ILE A 49 7.26 13.51 -13.00
C ILE A 49 7.23 14.75 -13.89
N ASP A 50 7.03 14.57 -15.19
CA ASP A 50 6.91 15.69 -16.13
C ASP A 50 5.49 16.26 -16.17
N GLU A 51 5.31 17.34 -16.94
CA GLU A 51 4.04 18.03 -17.15
C GLU A 51 2.93 17.15 -17.76
N ASN A 52 3.29 16.03 -18.39
CA ASN A 52 2.37 15.06 -18.97
C ASN A 52 2.12 13.87 -18.03
N PHE A 53 2.56 13.97 -16.77
CA PHE A 53 2.48 12.92 -15.77
C PHE A 53 3.25 11.65 -16.14
N VAL A 54 4.30 11.79 -16.93
CA VAL A 54 5.21 10.70 -17.29
C VAL A 54 6.46 10.78 -16.41
N ARG A 55 6.96 9.62 -15.99
CA ARG A 55 8.22 9.56 -15.23
C ARG A 55 9.38 10.00 -16.11
N LYS A 56 10.29 10.79 -15.54
CA LYS A 56 11.54 11.15 -16.21
C LYS A 56 12.36 9.89 -16.50
N LYS A 57 12.98 9.86 -17.67
CA LYS A 57 13.90 8.79 -18.06
C LYS A 57 15.11 8.78 -17.11
N PRO A 58 15.50 7.62 -16.56
CA PRO A 58 16.61 7.57 -15.62
C PRO A 58 17.95 7.79 -16.31
N SER A 59 18.88 8.47 -15.64
CA SER A 59 20.28 8.56 -16.08
C SER A 59 21.01 7.21 -15.88
N PRO A 60 22.18 7.00 -16.51
CA PRO A 60 23.01 5.80 -16.28
C PRO A 60 23.36 5.56 -14.81
N GLU A 61 23.60 6.62 -14.03
CA GLU A 61 23.91 6.56 -12.60
C GLU A 61 22.69 6.14 -11.78
N VAL A 62 21.50 6.65 -12.13
CA VAL A 62 20.25 6.25 -11.49
C VAL A 62 19.94 4.79 -11.79
N ILE A 63 20.10 4.35 -13.06
CA ILE A 63 19.99 2.93 -13.46
C ILE A 63 20.93 2.05 -12.64
N LYS A 64 22.19 2.46 -12.46
CA LYS A 64 23.17 1.70 -11.67
C LYS A 64 22.71 1.54 -10.22
N THR A 65 22.14 2.60 -9.64
CA THR A 65 21.62 2.60 -8.27
C THR A 65 20.41 1.70 -8.14
N MET A 66 19.38 1.84 -9.00
CA MET A 66 18.19 0.98 -9.00
C MET A 66 18.55 -0.50 -9.18
N ASN A 67 19.46 -0.81 -10.11
CA ASN A 67 19.95 -2.17 -10.30
C ASN A 67 20.69 -2.71 -9.07
N GLN A 68 21.46 -1.86 -8.37
CA GLN A 68 22.13 -2.27 -7.13
C GLN A 68 21.11 -2.53 -6.01
N SER A 69 20.08 -1.68 -5.87
CA SER A 69 19.00 -1.90 -4.91
C SER A 69 18.26 -3.22 -5.19
N LEU A 70 17.95 -3.55 -6.44
CA LEU A 70 17.33 -4.82 -6.82
C LEU A 70 18.23 -6.04 -6.53
N ARG A 71 19.54 -5.93 -6.76
CA ARG A 71 20.49 -7.00 -6.40
C ARG A 71 20.54 -7.21 -4.89
N GLU A 72 20.59 -6.13 -4.12
CA GLU A 72 20.56 -6.18 -2.66
C GLU A 72 19.22 -6.70 -2.13
N LEU A 73 18.11 -6.43 -2.82
CA LEU A 73 16.79 -6.98 -2.48
C LEU A 73 16.80 -8.50 -2.62
N GLY A 74 17.28 -9.01 -3.74
CA GLY A 74 17.45 -10.46 -3.92
C GLY A 74 18.34 -11.09 -2.85
N GLN A 75 19.39 -10.41 -2.40
CA GLN A 75 20.26 -10.87 -1.31
C GLN A 75 19.55 -10.90 0.06
N ALA A 76 18.75 -9.87 0.36
CA ALA A 76 18.01 -9.80 1.62
C ALA A 76 17.05 -10.99 1.81
N PHE A 77 16.52 -11.54 0.71
CA PHE A 77 15.58 -12.65 0.69
C PHE A 77 16.18 -13.98 0.20
N GLU A 78 17.48 -14.04 -0.06
CA GLU A 78 18.15 -15.23 -0.59
C GLU A 78 17.97 -16.43 0.37
N GLY A 79 17.49 -17.54 -0.18
CA GLY A 79 17.22 -18.78 0.57
C GLY A 79 16.03 -18.71 1.53
N SER A 80 15.15 -17.72 1.39
CA SER A 80 13.88 -17.66 2.15
C SER A 80 12.74 -18.36 1.40
N ASP A 81 11.88 -19.02 2.17
CA ASP A 81 10.60 -19.58 1.69
C ASP A 81 9.43 -18.62 1.90
N LEU A 82 9.73 -17.33 2.18
CA LEU A 82 8.73 -16.30 2.44
C LEU A 82 7.94 -15.99 1.16
N ASN A 83 6.63 -15.79 1.30
CA ASN A 83 5.80 -15.19 0.27
C ASN A 83 6.02 -13.67 0.23
N TRP A 84 7.15 -13.27 -0.35
CA TRP A 84 7.47 -11.89 -0.64
C TRP A 84 7.46 -11.66 -2.16
N HIS A 85 7.13 -10.44 -2.58
CA HIS A 85 7.24 -10.04 -3.96
C HIS A 85 7.35 -8.52 -4.14
N LEU A 86 8.15 -8.10 -5.12
CA LEU A 86 8.33 -6.71 -5.54
C LEU A 86 7.00 -6.15 -6.07
N ASP A 87 6.61 -4.98 -5.59
CA ASP A 87 5.38 -4.28 -5.97
C ASP A 87 5.72 -2.92 -6.62
N GLY A 88 4.71 -2.08 -6.82
CA GLY A 88 4.89 -0.71 -7.27
C GLY A 88 5.34 -0.58 -8.73
N ALA A 89 5.89 0.59 -9.06
CA ALA A 89 6.27 0.91 -10.43
C ALA A 89 7.57 0.21 -10.89
N LEU A 90 8.44 -0.12 -9.94
CA LEU A 90 9.67 -0.85 -10.24
C LEU A 90 9.36 -2.26 -10.77
N ASN A 91 8.29 -2.89 -10.26
CA ASN A 91 7.76 -4.13 -10.81
C ASN A 91 7.41 -4.01 -12.31
N ILE A 92 6.72 -2.93 -12.71
CA ILE A 92 6.37 -2.70 -14.13
C ILE A 92 7.62 -2.61 -15.01
N SER A 93 8.68 -1.94 -14.53
CA SER A 93 9.95 -1.87 -15.28
C SER A 93 10.56 -3.24 -15.51
N LEU A 94 10.53 -4.11 -14.50
CA LEU A 94 11.05 -5.47 -14.64
C LEU A 94 10.21 -6.33 -15.59
N MET A 95 8.88 -6.22 -15.52
CA MET A 95 7.98 -6.86 -16.49
C MET A 95 8.23 -6.38 -17.93
N ASN A 96 8.57 -5.10 -18.09
CA ASN A 96 8.93 -4.54 -19.38
C ASN A 96 10.28 -5.08 -19.90
N GLY A 97 11.13 -5.62 -19.02
CA GLY A 97 12.44 -6.18 -19.35
C GLY A 97 13.61 -5.26 -19.00
N ALA A 98 13.42 -4.32 -18.06
CA ALA A 98 14.47 -3.40 -17.61
C ALA A 98 15.69 -4.11 -17.00
N GLY A 99 15.52 -5.33 -16.51
CA GLY A 99 16.63 -6.15 -15.99
C GLY A 99 17.64 -6.61 -17.04
N GLU A 100 17.20 -6.72 -18.30
CA GLU A 100 18.06 -7.08 -19.43
C GLU A 100 18.48 -5.84 -20.23
N ASN A 101 17.54 -4.92 -20.45
CA ASN A 101 17.76 -3.71 -21.22
C ASN A 101 17.34 -2.48 -20.38
N PRO A 102 18.29 -1.71 -19.83
CA PRO A 102 17.99 -0.53 -19.04
C PRO A 102 17.15 0.55 -19.75
N GLU A 103 17.12 0.56 -21.09
CA GLU A 103 16.24 1.46 -21.84
C GLU A 103 14.74 1.16 -21.65
N LYS A 104 14.42 0.00 -21.04
CA LYS A 104 13.06 -0.42 -20.74
C LYS A 104 12.58 -0.05 -19.33
N TYR A 105 13.40 0.63 -18.53
CA TYR A 105 12.88 1.29 -17.33
C TYR A 105 11.77 2.27 -17.73
N ILE A 106 10.61 2.18 -17.07
CA ILE A 106 9.49 3.11 -17.36
C ILE A 106 9.73 4.51 -16.81
N GLY A 107 10.81 4.70 -16.04
CA GLY A 107 11.28 5.97 -15.52
C GLY A 107 12.15 5.81 -14.28
N GLU A 108 12.48 6.94 -13.64
CA GLU A 108 13.05 6.95 -12.29
C GLU A 108 12.03 6.42 -11.26
N HIS A 109 12.53 5.62 -10.32
CA HIS A 109 11.76 5.07 -9.19
C HIS A 109 12.27 5.67 -7.89
N LYS A 110 11.34 6.08 -7.04
CA LYS A 110 11.62 6.76 -5.76
C LYS A 110 12.10 5.78 -4.69
N ASP A 111 11.44 4.64 -4.64
CA ASP A 111 11.48 3.65 -3.58
C ASP A 111 11.39 2.23 -4.18
N VAL A 112 11.66 1.25 -3.32
CA VAL A 112 11.40 -0.15 -3.59
C VAL A 112 10.20 -0.53 -2.74
N ASP A 113 9.12 -0.96 -3.39
CA ASP A 113 7.94 -1.50 -2.71
C ASP A 113 8.01 -3.03 -2.71
N ILE A 114 7.67 -3.66 -1.59
CA ILE A 114 7.43 -5.10 -1.53
C ILE A 114 6.09 -5.40 -0.87
N SER A 115 5.57 -6.59 -1.12
CA SER A 115 4.49 -7.17 -0.35
C SER A 115 4.96 -8.42 0.39
N VAL A 116 4.41 -8.65 1.58
CA VAL A 116 4.70 -9.81 2.44
C VAL A 116 3.44 -10.28 3.16
N GLU A 117 3.31 -11.58 3.43
CA GLU A 117 2.19 -12.14 4.18
C GLU A 117 2.23 -11.76 5.67
N LYS A 118 1.08 -11.34 6.22
CA LYS A 118 0.98 -10.98 7.66
C LYS A 118 1.40 -12.13 8.57
N GLY A 119 1.07 -13.37 8.21
CA GLY A 119 1.41 -14.57 8.97
C GLY A 119 2.90 -14.90 9.00
N GLU A 120 3.70 -14.28 8.14
CA GLU A 120 5.13 -14.58 7.98
C GLU A 120 6.06 -13.49 8.55
N LEU A 121 5.51 -12.45 9.18
CA LEU A 121 6.28 -11.29 9.63
C LEU A 121 7.38 -11.65 10.65
N GLU A 122 7.18 -12.67 11.49
CA GLU A 122 8.21 -13.17 12.41
C GLU A 122 9.39 -13.79 11.64
N ALA A 123 9.11 -14.63 10.64
CA ALA A 123 10.12 -15.24 9.79
C ALA A 123 10.82 -14.20 8.90
N LEU A 124 10.07 -13.19 8.44
CA LEU A 124 10.61 -12.02 7.74
C LEU A 124 11.62 -11.27 8.62
N GLU A 125 11.27 -10.94 9.85
CA GLU A 125 12.19 -10.24 10.77
C GLU A 125 13.50 -11.02 10.95
N ALA A 126 13.41 -12.34 11.17
CA ALA A 126 14.57 -13.21 11.31
C ALA A 126 15.43 -13.25 10.04
N GLN A 127 14.82 -13.37 8.87
CA GLN A 127 15.51 -13.37 7.58
C GLN A 127 16.23 -12.03 7.32
N LEU A 128 15.57 -10.91 7.59
CA LEU A 128 16.15 -9.59 7.40
C LEU A 128 17.34 -9.36 8.33
N LEU A 129 17.19 -9.71 9.62
CA LEU A 129 18.26 -9.60 10.61
C LEU A 129 19.50 -10.40 10.21
N LYS A 130 19.31 -11.64 9.74
CA LYS A 130 20.39 -12.50 9.23
C LYS A 130 21.17 -11.83 8.09
N ASN A 131 20.50 -11.03 7.28
CA ASN A 131 21.08 -10.39 6.09
C ASN A 131 21.45 -8.91 6.31
N GLY A 132 21.45 -8.42 7.55
CA GLY A 132 21.88 -7.05 7.88
C GLY A 132 20.82 -5.98 7.59
N TYR A 133 19.55 -6.35 7.72
CA TYR A 133 18.40 -5.45 7.59
C TYR A 133 17.52 -5.52 8.84
N GLY A 134 16.54 -4.62 8.94
CA GLY A 134 15.32 -4.99 9.63
C GLY A 134 14.24 -3.94 9.62
N LEU A 135 13.28 -4.14 10.51
CA LEU A 135 11.97 -3.51 10.47
C LEU A 135 11.97 -2.17 11.20
N PHE A 136 11.35 -1.17 10.57
CA PHE A 136 11.19 0.16 11.13
C PHE A 136 9.78 0.69 10.91
N LEU A 137 9.33 1.49 11.88
CA LEU A 137 8.14 2.32 11.79
C LEU A 137 8.60 3.77 11.70
N SER A 138 8.15 4.46 10.66
CA SER A 138 8.52 5.84 10.36
C SER A 138 7.37 6.78 10.62
N ARG A 139 7.67 7.85 11.36
CA ARG A 139 6.74 8.95 11.57
C ARG A 139 7.40 10.28 11.22
N THR A 140 6.55 11.23 10.84
CA THR A 140 6.93 12.61 10.54
C THR A 140 5.99 13.50 11.31
N GLU A 141 6.53 14.48 12.05
CA GLU A 141 5.68 15.52 12.63
C GLU A 141 5.16 16.49 11.55
N ASP A 142 5.96 16.70 10.48
CA ASP A 142 5.63 17.47 9.28
C ASP A 142 6.50 16.99 8.09
N LYS A 143 6.12 17.27 6.84
CA LYS A 143 6.83 16.93 5.60
C LYS A 143 8.21 17.60 5.48
N THR A 144 8.40 18.75 6.11
CA THR A 144 9.67 19.51 6.07
C THR A 144 10.68 19.10 7.15
N LYS A 145 10.25 18.28 8.11
CA LYS A 145 11.04 17.85 9.25
C LYS A 145 11.72 16.51 9.01
N ASN A 146 12.72 16.23 9.84
CA ASN A 146 13.37 14.92 9.90
C ASN A 146 12.34 13.82 10.15
N LYS A 147 12.56 12.67 9.53
CA LYS A 147 11.82 11.44 9.77
C LYS A 147 12.38 10.76 11.02
N ILE A 148 11.50 10.34 11.92
CA ILE A 148 11.89 9.48 13.04
C ILE A 148 11.71 8.03 12.59
N MET A 149 12.80 7.28 12.56
CA MET A 149 12.82 5.86 12.26
C MET A 149 12.94 5.08 13.56
N ARG A 150 11.84 4.45 13.98
CA ARG A 150 11.80 3.63 15.19
C ARG A 150 11.96 2.17 14.84
N ARG A 151 12.92 1.48 15.47
CA ARG A 151 13.09 0.04 15.32
C ARG A 151 11.83 -0.68 15.80
N ALA A 152 11.33 -1.61 15.00
CA ALA A 152 10.12 -2.36 15.29
C ALA A 152 10.40 -3.86 15.36
N SER A 153 9.65 -4.55 16.22
CA SER A 153 9.49 -6.01 16.13
C SER A 153 8.42 -6.36 15.11
N PHE A 154 8.34 -7.63 14.68
CA PHE A 154 7.27 -8.09 13.81
C PHE A 154 5.86 -7.80 14.35
N ARG A 155 5.68 -7.75 15.67
CA ARG A 155 4.38 -7.47 16.33
C ARG A 155 3.98 -6.01 16.18
N ASP A 156 4.90 -5.10 16.49
CA ASP A 156 4.66 -3.66 16.31
C ASP A 156 4.40 -3.34 14.83
N PHE A 157 5.12 -4.03 13.95
CA PHE A 157 4.99 -3.91 12.50
C PHE A 157 3.62 -4.39 12.00
N ALA A 158 3.07 -5.48 12.56
CA ALA A 158 1.79 -6.06 12.17
C ALA A 158 0.54 -5.24 12.61
N GLU A 159 0.72 -4.37 13.61
CA GLU A 159 -0.34 -3.60 14.26
C GLU A 159 -0.27 -2.09 13.97
N SER A 160 0.69 -1.65 13.16
CA SER A 160 0.87 -0.23 12.86
C SER A 160 -0.15 0.26 11.82
N ASP A 161 -1.12 1.06 12.27
CA ASP A 161 -2.09 1.73 11.39
C ASP A 161 -1.69 3.17 11.03
N ALA A 162 -0.77 3.79 11.78
CA ALA A 162 -0.48 5.22 11.71
C ALA A 162 0.96 5.55 11.24
N GLU A 163 1.91 4.65 11.47
CA GLU A 163 3.31 4.85 11.10
C GLU A 163 3.62 4.09 9.81
N HIS A 164 4.49 4.66 8.97
CA HIS A 164 4.89 4.07 7.71
C HIS A 164 5.85 2.90 7.93
N ILE A 165 5.56 1.77 7.31
CA ILE A 165 6.16 0.46 7.57
C ILE A 165 7.31 0.21 6.58
N LEU A 166 8.54 0.07 7.08
CA LEU A 166 9.75 0.11 6.26
C LEU A 166 10.78 -0.97 6.61
N ILE A 167 11.59 -1.39 5.63
CA ILE A 167 12.83 -2.14 5.85
C ILE A 167 14.02 -1.23 5.57
N ALA A 168 15.00 -1.23 6.46
CA ALA A 168 16.25 -0.49 6.28
C ALA A 168 17.47 -1.37 6.56
N ALA A 169 18.57 -1.09 5.88
CA ALA A 169 19.84 -1.75 6.13
C ALA A 169 20.42 -1.28 7.46
N ILE A 170 20.98 -2.20 8.23
CA ILE A 170 21.54 -1.94 9.56
C ILE A 170 22.97 -2.49 9.70
N ASP A 171 23.73 -1.92 10.63
CA ASP A 171 24.97 -2.53 11.10
C ASP A 171 24.71 -3.53 12.24
N LYS A 172 25.79 -4.08 12.81
CA LYS A 172 25.72 -5.04 13.93
C LYS A 172 25.07 -4.48 15.21
N ASN A 173 24.96 -3.15 15.31
CA ASN A 173 24.41 -2.44 16.46
C ASN A 173 22.95 -2.03 16.23
N GLY A 174 22.41 -2.23 15.02
CA GLY A 174 21.06 -1.79 14.66
C GLY A 174 21.00 -0.37 14.09
N LYS A 175 22.14 0.28 13.87
CA LYS A 175 22.20 1.61 13.28
C LYS A 175 21.94 1.54 11.78
N ILE A 176 21.08 2.43 11.27
CA ILE A 176 20.77 2.52 9.85
C ILE A 176 22.02 2.88 9.05
N ARG A 177 22.29 2.09 8.00
CA ARG A 177 23.43 2.25 7.10
C ARG A 177 23.07 3.10 5.89
N ARG A 178 23.85 4.13 5.61
CA ARG A 178 23.66 5.02 4.45
C ARG A 178 24.50 4.63 3.22
N ASP A 179 25.41 3.69 3.38
CA ASP A 179 26.28 3.18 2.31
C ASP A 179 25.62 2.09 1.46
N LYS A 180 24.41 1.67 1.81
CA LYS A 180 23.64 0.62 1.12
C LYS A 180 22.67 1.23 0.11
N ALA A 181 22.55 0.58 -1.06
CA ALA A 181 21.64 1.04 -2.11
C ALA A 181 20.20 0.64 -1.82
N LEU A 182 19.97 -0.53 -1.22
CA LEU A 182 18.66 -0.91 -0.71
C LEU A 182 18.49 -0.35 0.70
N ASN A 183 17.70 0.71 0.80
CA ASN A 183 17.32 1.30 2.08
C ASN A 183 15.93 1.90 1.98
N PHE A 184 15.19 1.92 3.09
CA PHE A 184 13.81 2.42 3.16
C PHE A 184 12.89 1.76 2.11
N VAL A 185 12.83 0.43 2.15
CA VAL A 185 11.91 -0.37 1.33
C VAL A 185 10.52 -0.29 1.94
N ASP A 186 9.54 0.15 1.17
CA ASP A 186 8.14 0.23 1.57
C ASP A 186 7.54 -1.18 1.61
N VAL A 187 6.85 -1.52 2.71
CA VAL A 187 6.28 -2.86 2.90
C VAL A 187 4.77 -2.81 2.97
N HIS A 188 4.13 -3.51 2.05
CA HIS A 188 2.70 -3.76 2.02
C HIS A 188 2.37 -5.12 2.65
N ILE A 189 1.57 -5.14 3.71
CA ILE A 189 1.18 -6.37 4.38
C ILE A 189 -0.04 -6.98 3.66
N ILE A 190 0.12 -8.19 3.16
CA ILE A 190 -0.98 -9.00 2.61
C ILE A 190 -1.78 -9.54 3.80
N GLN A 191 -3.03 -9.13 3.88
CA GLN A 191 -3.97 -9.60 4.91
C GLN A 191 -4.90 -10.66 4.32
N LYS A 192 -5.38 -11.56 5.17
CA LYS A 192 -6.36 -12.59 4.83
C LYS A 192 -7.59 -12.46 5.73
N ASP A 193 -8.76 -12.76 5.18
CA ASP A 193 -9.98 -12.90 5.96
C ASP A 193 -9.96 -14.17 6.82
N GLU A 194 -11.01 -14.37 7.62
CA GLU A 194 -11.17 -15.55 8.49
C GLU A 194 -11.22 -16.87 7.72
N THR A 195 -11.52 -16.84 6.41
CA THR A 195 -11.54 -18.01 5.53
C THR A 195 -10.22 -18.24 4.80
N GLY A 196 -9.22 -17.38 5.04
CA GLY A 196 -7.90 -17.46 4.43
C GLY A 196 -7.78 -16.77 3.07
N LYS A 197 -8.79 -16.01 2.62
CA LYS A 197 -8.72 -15.30 1.32
C LYS A 197 -8.01 -13.96 1.46
N PRO A 198 -7.13 -13.60 0.51
CA PRO A 198 -6.41 -12.33 0.55
C PRO A 198 -7.37 -11.15 0.38
N LEU A 199 -7.06 -10.05 1.05
CA LEU A 199 -7.87 -8.84 1.08
C LEU A 199 -7.22 -7.71 0.27
N GLY A 200 -8.05 -6.98 -0.49
CA GLY A 200 -7.68 -5.77 -1.21
C GLY A 200 -7.80 -4.51 -0.36
N VAL A 201 -7.74 -3.34 -1.01
CA VAL A 201 -7.73 -2.00 -0.38
C VAL A 201 -8.93 -1.80 0.55
N SER A 202 -10.11 -2.24 0.12
CA SER A 202 -11.36 -2.01 0.85
C SER A 202 -11.69 -3.11 1.87
N GLY A 203 -10.79 -4.08 2.09
CA GLY A 203 -11.06 -5.28 2.89
C GLY A 203 -11.95 -6.30 2.16
N THR A 204 -12.09 -6.19 0.84
CA THR A 204 -12.82 -7.14 -0.01
C THR A 204 -11.85 -8.23 -0.49
N PRO A 205 -12.28 -9.51 -0.58
CA PRO A 205 -11.44 -10.57 -1.13
C PRO A 205 -10.96 -10.28 -2.55
N ILE A 206 -9.68 -10.53 -2.82
CA ILE A 206 -9.05 -10.45 -4.13
C ILE A 206 -8.66 -11.85 -4.64
N PRO A 207 -8.35 -12.03 -5.94
CA PRO A 207 -7.91 -13.31 -6.48
C PRO A 207 -6.64 -13.84 -5.80
N GLU A 208 -6.62 -15.13 -5.45
CA GLU A 208 -5.45 -15.78 -4.83
C GLU A 208 -4.20 -15.65 -5.69
N LYS A 209 -4.34 -15.81 -7.03
CA LYS A 209 -3.23 -15.67 -7.98
C LYS A 209 -2.50 -14.33 -7.89
N TRP A 210 -3.14 -13.28 -7.37
CA TRP A 210 -2.54 -11.95 -7.25
C TRP A 210 -1.51 -11.84 -6.13
N VAL A 211 -1.62 -12.68 -5.11
CA VAL A 211 -0.72 -12.70 -3.95
C VAL A 211 0.29 -13.85 -3.99
N GLN A 212 0.38 -14.52 -5.14
CA GLN A 212 1.38 -15.56 -5.38
C GLN A 212 2.63 -14.94 -6.02
N PRO A 213 3.83 -15.27 -5.53
CA PRO A 213 5.05 -14.67 -6.04
C PRO A 213 5.32 -15.19 -7.46
N GLN A 214 5.73 -14.29 -8.35
CA GLN A 214 6.12 -14.65 -9.72
C GLN A 214 7.65 -14.58 -9.82
N PRO A 215 8.36 -15.72 -9.90
CA PRO A 215 9.81 -15.72 -10.06
C PRO A 215 10.25 -15.01 -11.34
N LEU A 216 11.26 -14.15 -11.21
CA LEU A 216 11.94 -13.48 -12.31
C LEU A 216 13.46 -13.60 -12.09
N GLU A 217 14.18 -14.01 -13.13
CA GLU A 217 15.64 -13.93 -13.13
C GLU A 217 16.08 -12.50 -13.42
N PHE A 218 16.88 -11.93 -12.53
CA PHE A 218 17.48 -10.61 -12.65
C PHE A 218 18.98 -10.70 -12.37
N GLN A 219 19.79 -10.54 -13.42
CA GLN A 219 21.26 -10.52 -13.32
C GLN A 219 21.84 -11.73 -12.57
N GLY A 220 21.34 -12.93 -12.87
CA GLY A 220 21.75 -14.19 -12.25
C GLY A 220 21.21 -14.41 -10.84
N ARG A 221 20.22 -13.62 -10.39
CA ARG A 221 19.52 -13.80 -9.11
C ARG A 221 18.04 -13.96 -9.35
N GLN A 222 17.40 -14.81 -8.56
CA GLN A 222 15.95 -14.91 -8.55
C GLN A 222 15.36 -13.85 -7.63
N ILE A 223 14.45 -13.05 -8.16
CA ILE A 223 13.61 -12.13 -7.39
C ILE A 223 12.16 -12.48 -7.65
N ASN A 224 11.28 -12.22 -6.68
CA ASN A 224 9.86 -12.41 -6.86
C ASN A 224 9.22 -11.08 -7.25
N ILE A 225 8.40 -11.07 -8.29
CA ILE A 225 7.60 -9.91 -8.69
C ILE A 225 6.12 -10.17 -8.43
N SER A 226 5.35 -9.11 -8.22
CA SER A 226 3.89 -9.23 -8.03
C SER A 226 3.19 -9.55 -9.34
N HIS A 227 2.03 -10.21 -9.27
CA HIS A 227 1.15 -10.43 -10.41
C HIS A 227 0.75 -9.10 -11.08
N SER A 228 0.74 -9.04 -12.42
CA SER A 228 0.43 -7.82 -13.19
C SER A 228 -0.97 -7.27 -12.87
N GLY A 229 -1.99 -8.13 -12.80
CA GLY A 229 -3.35 -7.76 -12.35
C GLY A 229 -3.38 -7.09 -10.97
N LYS A 230 -2.58 -7.55 -10.01
CA LYS A 230 -2.45 -6.91 -8.68
C LYS A 230 -1.90 -5.48 -8.82
N VAL A 231 -0.81 -5.31 -9.56
CA VAL A 231 -0.17 -4.00 -9.75
C VAL A 231 -1.16 -3.03 -10.39
N LEU A 232 -1.88 -3.46 -11.43
CA LEU A 232 -2.87 -2.64 -12.11
C LEU A 232 -4.02 -2.24 -11.17
N TYR A 233 -4.55 -3.18 -10.38
CA TYR A 233 -5.57 -2.92 -9.37
C TYR A 233 -5.17 -1.80 -8.39
N TYR A 234 -3.96 -1.88 -7.81
CA TYR A 234 -3.51 -0.85 -6.85
C TYR A 234 -3.24 0.52 -7.52
N LYS A 235 -2.75 0.53 -8.76
CA LYS A 235 -2.58 1.77 -9.55
C LYS A 235 -3.92 2.49 -9.76
N LEU A 236 -4.96 1.72 -10.10
CA LEU A 236 -6.32 2.22 -10.30
C LEU A 236 -6.97 2.74 -9.01
N HIS A 237 -6.55 2.25 -7.85
CA HIS A 237 -7.03 2.71 -6.54
C HIS A 237 -6.34 3.98 -6.04
N GLN A 238 -5.03 4.10 -6.23
CA GLN A 238 -4.27 5.25 -5.72
C GLN A 238 -4.60 6.55 -6.47
N GLY A 239 -4.87 6.45 -7.78
CA GLY A 239 -5.43 7.56 -8.56
C GLY A 239 -4.52 8.79 -8.65
N ARG A 240 -3.21 8.65 -8.45
CA ARG A 240 -2.27 9.76 -8.68
C ARG A 240 -2.15 9.99 -10.18
N ASN A 241 -1.84 11.21 -10.60
CA ASN A 241 -1.87 11.57 -12.01
C ASN A 241 -0.96 10.68 -12.89
N TYR A 242 0.19 10.24 -12.36
CA TYR A 242 1.12 9.34 -13.05
C TYR A 242 0.79 7.84 -12.90
N ASP A 243 -0.19 7.46 -12.07
CA ASP A 243 -0.61 6.06 -11.99
C ASP A 243 -1.36 5.62 -13.27
N VAL A 244 -2.01 6.57 -13.96
CA VAL A 244 -2.66 6.31 -15.26
C VAL A 244 -1.61 5.97 -16.33
N THR A 245 -0.53 6.75 -16.42
CA THR A 245 0.55 6.51 -17.38
C THR A 245 1.33 5.23 -17.04
N ASP A 246 1.58 4.95 -15.75
CA ASP A 246 2.14 3.68 -15.29
C ASP A 246 1.25 2.48 -15.67
N ALA A 247 -0.08 2.59 -15.51
CA ALA A 247 -1.03 1.54 -15.89
C ALA A 247 -1.04 1.27 -17.40
N GLU A 248 -0.93 2.31 -18.22
CA GLU A 248 -0.79 2.17 -19.68
C GLU A 248 0.52 1.45 -20.03
N LYS A 249 1.64 1.84 -19.40
CA LYS A 249 2.93 1.17 -19.59
C LYS A 249 2.88 -0.30 -19.18
N LEU A 250 2.15 -0.63 -18.11
CA LEU A 250 1.95 -2.01 -17.69
C LEU A 250 1.18 -2.82 -18.74
N ILE A 251 0.12 -2.27 -19.34
CA ILE A 251 -0.62 -2.93 -20.42
C ILE A 251 0.30 -3.16 -21.64
N GLU A 252 1.13 -2.17 -21.99
CA GLU A 252 2.09 -2.26 -23.11
C GLU A 252 3.14 -3.38 -22.93
N THR A 253 3.37 -3.86 -21.71
CA THR A 253 4.28 -5.00 -21.48
C THR A 253 3.76 -6.33 -22.02
N GLY A 254 2.46 -6.41 -22.36
CA GLY A 254 1.79 -7.65 -22.77
C GLY A 254 1.55 -8.63 -21.62
N LYS A 255 1.84 -8.24 -20.36
CA LYS A 255 1.66 -9.11 -19.18
C LYS A 255 0.28 -9.04 -18.54
N ILE A 256 -0.57 -8.09 -18.95
CA ILE A 256 -1.96 -8.00 -18.50
C ILE A 256 -2.84 -8.79 -19.45
N THR A 257 -3.68 -9.67 -18.90
CA THR A 257 -4.66 -10.43 -19.67
C THR A 257 -6.05 -9.78 -19.58
N GLU A 258 -6.98 -10.24 -20.42
CA GLU A 258 -8.38 -9.81 -20.31
C GLU A 258 -9.03 -10.33 -19.03
N GLU A 259 -8.67 -11.55 -18.61
CA GLU A 259 -9.10 -12.14 -17.34
C GLU A 259 -8.67 -11.28 -16.15
N ASP A 260 -7.48 -10.67 -16.20
CA ASP A 260 -7.05 -9.75 -15.15
C ASP A 260 -7.93 -8.50 -15.08
N ILE A 261 -8.39 -7.97 -16.23
CA ILE A 261 -9.31 -6.84 -16.24
C ILE A 261 -10.69 -7.26 -15.72
N ASP A 262 -11.15 -8.46 -16.05
CA ASP A 262 -12.42 -9.01 -15.57
C ASP A 262 -12.39 -9.22 -14.04
N ASP A 263 -11.27 -9.72 -13.51
CA ASP A 263 -11.04 -9.85 -12.07
C ASP A 263 -11.04 -8.49 -11.37
N ILE A 264 -10.36 -7.49 -11.93
CA ILE A 264 -10.35 -6.12 -11.41
C ILE A 264 -11.76 -5.52 -11.40
N GLU A 265 -12.51 -5.67 -12.49
CA GLU A 265 -13.91 -5.20 -12.57
C GLU A 265 -14.75 -5.87 -11.49
N LYS A 266 -14.63 -7.18 -11.32
CA LYS A 266 -15.36 -7.92 -10.27
C LYS A 266 -15.00 -7.43 -8.87
N VAL A 267 -13.71 -7.30 -8.55
CA VAL A 267 -13.27 -6.81 -7.24
C VAL A 267 -13.84 -5.42 -6.99
N HIS A 268 -13.73 -4.49 -7.95
CA HIS A 268 -14.29 -3.14 -7.80
C HIS A 268 -15.81 -3.14 -7.60
N GLU A 269 -16.56 -3.99 -8.29
CA GLU A 269 -18.01 -4.14 -8.07
C GLU A 269 -18.34 -4.66 -6.68
N ASP A 270 -17.56 -5.63 -6.17
CA ASP A 270 -17.75 -6.17 -4.84
C ASP A 270 -17.36 -5.15 -3.75
N GLU A 271 -16.30 -4.36 -3.97
CA GLU A 271 -15.96 -3.20 -3.14
C GLU A 271 -17.04 -2.13 -3.13
N PHE A 272 -17.61 -1.81 -4.30
CA PHE A 272 -18.72 -0.86 -4.41
C PHE A 272 -19.92 -1.31 -3.57
N LYS A 273 -20.34 -2.58 -3.72
CA LYS A 273 -21.43 -3.17 -2.91
C LYS A 273 -21.10 -3.14 -1.42
N ALA A 274 -19.88 -3.54 -1.05
CA ALA A 274 -19.43 -3.52 0.35
C ALA A 274 -19.43 -2.10 0.93
N ASN A 275 -19.03 -1.09 0.15
CA ASN A 275 -19.07 0.32 0.55
C ASN A 275 -20.49 0.83 0.75
N VAL A 276 -21.42 0.49 -0.14
CA VAL A 276 -22.84 0.83 0.01
C VAL A 276 -23.43 0.18 1.27
N GLU A 277 -23.11 -1.08 1.51
CA GLU A 277 -23.56 -1.81 2.70
C GLU A 277 -22.94 -1.26 4.00
N ARG A 278 -21.66 -0.87 3.99
CA ARG A 278 -21.04 -0.13 5.11
C ARG A 278 -21.75 1.19 5.37
N GLY A 279 -22.04 1.96 4.31
CA GLY A 279 -22.79 3.21 4.42
C GLY A 279 -24.18 3.00 5.04
N ARG A 280 -24.89 1.96 4.60
CA ARG A 280 -26.19 1.55 5.19
C ARG A 280 -26.08 1.33 6.70
N LYS A 281 -25.13 0.51 7.15
CA LYS A 281 -24.92 0.20 8.58
C LYS A 281 -24.62 1.45 9.42
N ILE A 282 -23.82 2.37 8.88
CA ILE A 282 -23.54 3.65 9.54
C ILE A 282 -24.83 4.45 9.73
N PHE A 283 -25.67 4.53 8.69
CA PHE A 283 -26.93 5.26 8.77
C PHE A 283 -27.97 4.58 9.66
N GLU A 284 -28.01 3.24 9.70
CA GLU A 284 -28.84 2.48 10.66
C GLU A 284 -28.54 2.84 12.11
N GLY A 285 -27.27 3.18 12.43
CA GLY A 285 -26.84 3.56 13.77
C GLY A 285 -27.56 4.80 14.34
N PHE A 286 -28.07 5.69 13.48
CA PHE A 286 -28.69 6.95 13.95
C PHE A 286 -30.00 7.35 13.26
N ALA A 287 -30.42 6.70 12.16
CA ALA A 287 -31.63 7.09 11.42
C ALA A 287 -32.89 7.14 12.32
N ASN A 288 -33.05 6.18 13.23
CA ASN A 288 -34.17 6.13 14.17
C ASN A 288 -34.20 7.28 15.19
N GLN A 289 -33.10 8.02 15.32
CA GLN A 289 -33.00 9.18 16.22
C GLN A 289 -33.43 10.48 15.53
N ILE A 290 -33.57 10.48 14.18
CA ILE A 290 -33.98 11.65 13.40
C ILE A 290 -35.49 11.86 13.53
N ARG A 291 -35.89 12.96 14.16
CA ARG A 291 -37.30 13.35 14.31
C ARG A 291 -37.74 14.29 13.17
N PRO A 292 -39.03 14.29 12.76
CA PRO A 292 -39.51 15.13 11.66
C PRO A 292 -39.18 16.62 11.78
N GLN A 293 -39.14 17.15 13.00
CA GLN A 293 -38.87 18.55 13.31
C GLN A 293 -37.38 18.90 13.43
N MET A 294 -36.48 17.92 13.35
CA MET A 294 -35.05 18.20 13.48
C MET A 294 -34.56 19.04 12.31
N ASN A 295 -33.82 20.10 12.62
CA ASN A 295 -33.19 20.94 11.62
C ASN A 295 -31.85 20.33 11.16
N ALA A 296 -31.24 20.94 10.14
CA ALA A 296 -29.99 20.44 9.56
C ALA A 296 -28.82 20.40 10.56
N GLU A 297 -28.74 21.36 11.48
CA GLU A 297 -27.67 21.40 12.49
C GLU A 297 -27.81 20.27 13.50
N GLU A 298 -29.03 19.98 13.96
CA GLU A 298 -29.30 18.86 14.87
C GLU A 298 -28.97 17.51 14.22
N ILE A 299 -29.31 17.33 12.94
CA ILE A 299 -28.98 16.12 12.18
C ILE A 299 -27.46 16.01 11.95
N PHE A 300 -26.80 17.12 11.65
CA PHE A 300 -25.33 17.16 11.50
C PHE A 300 -24.63 16.76 12.80
N ASN A 301 -25.06 17.30 13.95
CA ASN A 301 -24.51 16.95 15.25
C ASN A 301 -24.75 15.48 15.60
N LEU A 302 -25.90 14.93 15.23
CA LEU A 302 -26.18 13.50 15.38
C LEU A 302 -25.24 12.65 14.52
N MET A 303 -24.95 13.03 13.27
CA MET A 303 -23.94 12.36 12.45
C MET A 303 -22.55 12.46 13.09
N GLN A 304 -22.13 13.64 13.55
CA GLN A 304 -20.83 13.83 14.22
C GLN A 304 -20.69 13.07 15.54
N SER A 305 -21.79 12.61 16.14
CA SER A 305 -21.73 11.72 17.30
C SER A 305 -21.31 10.28 16.95
N GLN A 306 -21.33 9.90 15.67
CA GLN A 306 -20.95 8.55 15.23
C GLN A 306 -19.42 8.43 15.09
N PRO A 307 -18.79 7.36 15.62
CA PRO A 307 -17.35 7.14 15.53
C PRO A 307 -16.77 7.24 14.12
N GLU A 308 -17.54 6.82 13.11
CA GLU A 308 -17.14 6.81 11.70
C GLU A 308 -17.00 8.21 11.09
N PHE A 309 -17.72 9.20 11.63
CA PHE A 309 -17.67 10.59 11.14
C PHE A 309 -16.76 11.49 11.97
N GLN A 310 -16.47 11.15 13.23
CA GLN A 310 -15.60 11.93 14.11
C GLN A 310 -14.16 12.11 13.59
N LYS A 311 -13.68 11.18 12.76
CA LYS A 311 -12.31 11.19 12.22
C LYS A 311 -12.17 11.84 10.84
N ARG A 312 -13.24 12.45 10.31
CA ARG A 312 -13.34 12.90 8.91
C ARG A 312 -13.59 14.40 8.80
N GLU A 313 -12.62 15.19 9.26
CA GLU A 313 -12.67 16.65 9.13
C GLU A 313 -12.84 17.09 7.67
N ASP A 314 -12.22 16.34 6.73
CA ASP A 314 -12.33 16.51 5.28
C ASP A 314 -13.77 16.45 4.74
N MET A 315 -14.65 15.75 5.46
CA MET A 315 -16.04 15.52 5.04
C MET A 315 -17.03 16.50 5.66
N THR A 316 -16.60 17.39 6.54
CA THR A 316 -17.47 18.28 7.34
C THR A 316 -18.50 19.02 6.47
N GLU A 317 -18.04 19.68 5.40
CA GLU A 317 -18.92 20.44 4.50
C GLU A 317 -19.89 19.54 3.73
N GLY A 318 -19.43 18.36 3.31
CA GLY A 318 -20.26 17.35 2.68
C GLY A 318 -21.35 16.81 3.61
N LEU A 319 -21.00 16.57 4.88
CA LEU A 319 -21.92 16.12 5.91
C LEU A 319 -22.95 17.19 6.28
N LYS A 320 -22.58 18.48 6.28
CA LYS A 320 -23.56 19.58 6.46
C LYS A 320 -24.59 19.58 5.34
N LYS A 321 -24.16 19.51 4.08
CA LYS A 321 -25.05 19.42 2.91
C LYS A 321 -25.93 18.17 2.94
N LEU A 322 -25.38 17.05 3.42
CA LEU A 322 -26.18 15.84 3.64
C LEU A 322 -27.26 16.10 4.68
N ALA A 323 -26.92 16.72 5.82
CA ALA A 323 -27.87 17.03 6.88
C ALA A 323 -29.00 17.96 6.39
N GLU A 324 -28.69 18.96 5.58
CA GLU A 324 -29.67 19.85 4.95
C GLU A 324 -30.63 19.08 4.04
N LYS A 325 -30.12 18.19 3.20
CA LYS A 325 -30.95 17.36 2.31
C LYS A 325 -31.83 16.38 3.11
N ILE A 326 -31.28 15.79 4.17
CA ILE A 326 -32.06 14.92 5.07
C ILE A 326 -33.14 15.75 5.75
N ALA A 327 -32.83 16.92 6.32
CA ALA A 327 -33.79 17.81 6.99
C ALA A 327 -34.95 18.19 6.05
N GLY A 328 -34.66 18.53 4.80
CA GLY A 328 -35.66 18.84 3.77
C GLY A 328 -36.46 17.63 3.24
N SER A 329 -36.02 16.40 3.48
CA SER A 329 -36.72 15.19 3.04
C SER A 329 -37.91 14.86 3.93
N LYS A 330 -39.04 14.42 3.34
CA LYS A 330 -40.16 13.86 4.12
C LYS A 330 -39.88 12.42 4.60
N ASP A 331 -39.07 11.69 3.84
CA ASP A 331 -38.66 10.33 4.19
C ASP A 331 -37.31 10.37 4.94
N LYS A 332 -37.30 9.86 6.17
CA LYS A 332 -36.10 9.76 7.04
C LYS A 332 -35.61 8.32 7.17
N SER A 333 -36.11 7.41 6.33
CA SER A 333 -35.64 6.02 6.29
C SER A 333 -34.16 5.94 5.93
N VAL A 334 -33.51 4.87 6.37
CA VAL A 334 -32.12 4.55 6.03
C VAL A 334 -31.93 4.53 4.51
N ASP A 335 -32.86 3.93 3.77
CA ASP A 335 -32.81 3.85 2.31
C ASP A 335 -32.80 5.23 1.66
N ASN A 336 -33.66 6.14 2.11
CA ASN A 336 -33.67 7.50 1.57
C ASN A 336 -32.42 8.28 1.95
N ILE A 337 -31.95 8.18 3.19
CA ILE A 337 -30.69 8.83 3.62
C ILE A 337 -29.51 8.33 2.77
N LEU A 338 -29.42 7.01 2.56
CA LEU A 338 -28.39 6.38 1.75
C LEU A 338 -28.48 6.84 0.29
N ALA A 339 -29.67 6.88 -0.31
CA ALA A 339 -29.88 7.35 -1.68
C ALA A 339 -29.46 8.82 -1.84
N VAL A 340 -29.80 9.67 -0.88
CA VAL A 340 -29.36 11.07 -0.84
C VAL A 340 -27.84 11.16 -0.74
N ALA A 341 -27.20 10.36 0.10
CA ALA A 341 -25.74 10.34 0.24
C ALA A 341 -25.05 9.86 -1.06
N ILE A 342 -25.52 8.76 -1.65
CA ILE A 342 -25.01 8.22 -2.92
C ILE A 342 -25.05 9.28 -4.02
N SER A 343 -26.17 10.00 -4.12
CA SER A 343 -26.34 11.08 -5.10
C SER A 343 -25.46 12.29 -4.78
N LEU A 344 -25.44 12.77 -3.53
CA LEU A 344 -24.69 13.95 -3.11
C LEU A 344 -23.18 13.78 -3.30
N PHE A 345 -22.64 12.61 -3.02
CA PHE A 345 -21.21 12.32 -3.11
C PHE A 345 -20.77 11.76 -4.47
N GLY A 346 -21.72 11.64 -5.42
CA GLY A 346 -21.48 11.13 -6.76
C GLY A 346 -20.94 9.70 -6.76
N VAL A 347 -21.39 8.86 -5.83
CA VAL A 347 -20.84 7.50 -5.61
C VAL A 347 -21.09 6.62 -6.85
N GLU A 348 -22.30 6.64 -7.38
CA GLU A 348 -22.66 5.90 -8.60
C GLU A 348 -21.96 6.46 -9.85
N GLU A 349 -21.80 7.79 -9.92
CA GLU A 349 -21.10 8.43 -11.04
C GLU A 349 -19.63 8.00 -11.07
N LYS A 350 -18.93 8.05 -9.93
CA LYS A 350 -17.55 7.57 -9.79
C LYS A 350 -17.41 6.09 -10.14
N ASN A 351 -18.36 5.26 -9.71
CA ASN A 351 -18.35 3.83 -10.05
C ASN A 351 -18.52 3.62 -11.57
N ASN A 352 -19.42 4.36 -12.21
CA ASN A 352 -19.60 4.30 -13.66
C ASN A 352 -18.39 4.83 -14.44
N GLN A 353 -17.71 5.87 -13.93
CA GLN A 353 -16.44 6.33 -14.51
C GLN A 353 -15.37 5.23 -14.43
N LYS A 354 -15.29 4.49 -13.31
CA LYS A 354 -14.37 3.36 -13.16
C LYS A 354 -14.70 2.22 -14.14
N ARG A 355 -15.98 1.85 -14.30
CA ARG A 355 -16.41 0.88 -15.35
C ARG A 355 -15.99 1.30 -16.75
N GLN A 356 -16.13 2.58 -17.08
CA GLN A 356 -15.69 3.10 -18.38
C GLN A 356 -14.16 3.04 -18.54
N GLU A 357 -13.41 3.37 -17.49
CA GLU A 357 -11.94 3.26 -17.47
C GLU A 357 -11.50 1.80 -17.73
N LEU A 358 -12.08 0.84 -17.03
CA LEU A 358 -11.78 -0.58 -17.19
C LEU A 358 -12.12 -1.09 -18.60
N ASN A 359 -13.24 -0.65 -19.17
CA ASN A 359 -13.58 -0.99 -20.56
C ASN A 359 -12.56 -0.44 -21.57
N ARG A 360 -12.04 0.78 -21.36
CA ARG A 360 -10.95 1.31 -22.20
C ARG A 360 -9.68 0.49 -22.04
N MET A 361 -9.33 0.09 -20.81
CA MET A 361 -8.16 -0.77 -20.56
C MET A 361 -8.31 -2.14 -21.20
N ARG A 362 -9.49 -2.77 -21.11
CA ARG A 362 -9.80 -4.04 -21.79
C ARG A 362 -9.56 -3.93 -23.30
N GLN A 363 -9.99 -2.83 -23.92
CA GLN A 363 -9.74 -2.59 -25.34
C GLN A 363 -8.25 -2.45 -25.63
N LYS A 364 -7.49 -1.69 -24.82
CA LYS A 364 -6.03 -1.56 -24.99
C LYS A 364 -5.31 -2.91 -24.89
N VAL A 365 -5.71 -3.77 -23.96
CA VAL A 365 -5.16 -5.14 -23.84
C VAL A 365 -5.39 -5.94 -25.13
N LYS A 366 -6.58 -5.86 -25.73
CA LYS A 366 -6.88 -6.49 -27.03
C LYS A 366 -6.01 -5.92 -28.14
N ASP A 367 -5.86 -4.60 -28.19
CA ASP A 367 -5.07 -3.94 -29.23
C ASP A 367 -3.58 -4.34 -29.15
N VAL A 368 -3.01 -4.43 -27.94
CA VAL A 368 -1.63 -4.90 -27.73
C VAL A 368 -1.45 -6.34 -28.24
N LYS A 369 -2.36 -7.26 -27.87
CA LYS A 369 -2.32 -8.65 -28.35
C LYS A 369 -2.40 -8.75 -29.87
N GLU A 370 -3.25 -7.93 -30.49
CA GLU A 370 -3.42 -7.91 -31.94
C GLU A 370 -2.16 -7.39 -32.65
N ILE A 371 -1.53 -6.34 -32.11
CA ILE A 371 -0.26 -5.82 -32.63
C ILE A 371 0.85 -6.87 -32.52
N GLU A 372 0.91 -7.61 -31.41
CA GLU A 372 1.88 -8.71 -31.24
C GLU A 372 1.64 -9.83 -32.25
N ARG A 373 0.38 -10.20 -32.50
CA ARG A 373 0.00 -11.19 -33.52
C ARG A 373 0.49 -10.77 -34.91
N ILE A 374 0.16 -9.53 -35.32
CA ILE A 374 0.57 -8.97 -36.62
C ILE A 374 2.10 -8.95 -36.75
N ARG A 375 2.83 -8.52 -35.70
CA ARG A 375 4.30 -8.52 -35.68
C ARG A 375 4.88 -9.93 -35.81
N GLY A 376 4.23 -10.93 -35.21
CA GLY A 376 4.61 -12.33 -35.33
C GLY A 376 4.40 -12.89 -36.74
N GLU A 377 3.35 -12.47 -37.42
CA GLU A 377 3.06 -12.86 -38.81
C GLU A 377 4.02 -12.23 -39.81
N LEU A 378 4.40 -10.95 -39.63
CA LEU A 378 5.36 -10.27 -40.51
C LEU A 378 6.80 -10.79 -40.41
N LYS A 379 7.12 -11.55 -39.35
CA LYS A 379 8.44 -12.18 -39.16
C LYS A 379 8.53 -13.60 -39.73
N LYS A 380 7.41 -14.17 -40.17
CA LYS A 380 7.34 -15.45 -40.88
C LYS A 380 7.38 -15.19 -42.38
#